data_AF-A0A397ND25-F1
#
_entry.id   AF-A0A397ND25-F1
#
_cell.length_a   1.000
_cell.length_b   1.000
_cell.length_c   1.000
_cell.angle_alpha   90.00
_cell.angle_beta   90.00
_cell.angle_gamma   90.00
#
_symmetry.space_group_name_H-M   'P 1'
#
loop_
_entity.id
_entity.type
_entity.pdbx_description
1 polymer ?
#
loop_
_entity_poly.entity_id
_entity_poly.type
_entity_poly.pdbx_seq_one_letter_code
_entity_poly.pdbx_strand_id
1 'polypeptide(L)' 'MTDGHQIVMRRSMILWIGTALLIAFNVFAASQHSVALTYAALAATGAFALFGIGFGIWAAHMVTRQPMSGPNT' A
#
# COMPACT_ATOMS: atom_id res chain seq x y z
N MET A 1 -4.25 22.45 -0.48
CA MET A 1 -3.84 21.06 -0.16
C MET A 1 -2.42 21.13 0.37
N THR A 2 -2.14 20.55 1.54
CA THR A 2 -0.78 20.56 2.12
C THR A 2 0.17 19.71 1.30
N ASP A 3 1.45 20.06 1.23
CA ASP A 3 2.46 19.33 0.43
C ASP A 3 2.53 17.84 0.79
N GLY A 4 2.33 17.52 2.08
CA GLY A 4 2.23 16.13 2.56
C GLY A 4 1.05 15.36 1.95
N HIS A 5 -0.09 16.01 1.74
CA HIS A 5 -1.26 15.39 1.14
C HIS A 5 -1.04 15.02 -0.33
N GLN A 6 -0.34 15.88 -1.09
CA GLN A 6 0.01 15.57 -2.48
C GLN A 6 1.02 14.41 -2.60
N ILE A 7 2.00 14.35 -1.70
CA ILE A 7 2.99 13.25 -1.67
C ILE A 7 2.31 11.91 -1.37
N VAL A 8 1.40 11.89 -0.39
CA VAL A 8 0.62 10.69 -0.06
C VAL A 8 -0.25 10.28 -1.24
N MET A 9 -0.95 11.22 -1.89
CA MET A 9 -1.79 10.94 -3.04
C MET A 9 -0.98 10.36 -4.21
N ARG A 10 0.17 10.95 -4.55
CA ARG A 10 1.06 10.44 -5.60
C ARG A 10 1.60 9.04 -5.30
N ARG A 11 2.00 8.77 -4.06
CA ARG A 11 2.55 7.47 -3.66
C ARG A 11 1.47 6.39 -3.48
N SER A 12 0.25 6.77 -3.12
CA SER A 12 -0.88 5.85 -3.04
C SER A 12 -1.23 5.23 -4.40
N MET A 13 -0.92 5.92 -5.50
CA MET A 13 -1.12 5.39 -6.85
C MET A 13 -0.34 4.08 -7.08
N ILE A 14 0.88 3.97 -6.52
CA ILE A 14 1.70 2.76 -6.60
C ILE A 14 1.03 1.59 -5.87
N LEU A 15 0.40 1.85 -4.71
CA LEU A 15 -0.37 0.86 -3.97
C LEU A 15 -1.61 0.41 -4.74
N TRP A 16 -2.32 1.33 -5.37
CA TRP A 16 -3.48 0.97 -6.20
C TRP A 16 -3.07 0.08 -7.38
N ILE A 17 -1.96 0.41 -8.06
CA ILE A 17 -1.40 -0.42 -9.14
C ILE A 17 -1.01 -1.81 -8.61
N GLY A 18 -0.29 -1.86 -7.48
CA GLY A 18 0.09 -3.12 -6.85
C GLY A 18 -1.11 -3.98 -6.43
N THR A 19 -2.17 -3.34 -5.92
CA THR A 19 -3.42 -4.01 -5.53
C THR A 19 -4.11 -4.62 -6.75
N ALA A 20 -4.20 -3.87 -7.86
CA ALA A 20 -4.80 -4.37 -9.10
C ALA A 20 -4.03 -5.58 -9.65
N LEU A 21 -2.69 -5.52 -9.66
CA LEU A 21 -1.85 -6.65 -10.06
C LEU A 21 -2.04 -7.86 -9.14
N LEU A 22 -2.14 -7.65 -7.84
CA LEU A 22 -2.38 -8.72 -6.88
C LEU A 22 -3.74 -9.39 -7.09
N ILE A 23 -4.80 -8.61 -7.33
CA ILE A 23 -6.15 -9.14 -7.61
C ILE A 23 -6.11 -9.95 -8.91
N ALA A 24 -5.51 -9.40 -9.98
CA ALA A 24 -5.37 -10.10 -11.25
C ALA A 24 -4.62 -11.42 -11.10
N PHE A 25 -3.52 -11.44 -10.33
CA PHE A 25 -2.76 -12.65 -10.04
C PHE A 25 -3.58 -13.68 -9.25
N ASN A 26 -4.36 -13.25 -8.24
CA ASN A 26 -5.23 -14.15 -7.49
C ASN A 26 -6.34 -14.75 -8.35
N VAL A 27 -6.98 -13.95 -9.21
CA VAL A 27 -8.00 -14.44 -10.16
C VAL A 27 -7.38 -15.42 -11.16
N PHE A 28 -6.20 -15.13 -11.68
CA PHE A 28 -5.46 -16.04 -12.53
C PHE A 28 -5.14 -17.35 -11.79
N ALA A 29 -4.59 -17.28 -10.58
CA ALA A 29 -4.29 -18.46 -9.77
C ALA A 29 -5.53 -19.32 -9.49
N ALA A 30 -6.69 -18.70 -9.23
CA ALA A 30 -7.95 -19.40 -9.04
C ALA A 30 -8.40 -20.14 -10.31
N SER A 31 -8.16 -19.58 -11.50
CA SER A 31 -8.52 -20.20 -12.79
C SER A 31 -7.68 -21.44 -13.14
N GLN A 32 -6.46 -21.54 -12.62
CA GLN A 32 -5.51 -22.60 -12.99
C GLN A 32 -5.70 -23.88 -12.17
N HIS A 33 -6.55 -23.89 -11.13
CA HIS A 33 -6.78 -25.02 -10.21
C HIS A 33 -5.50 -25.73 -9.71
N SER A 34 -4.38 -24.99 -9.65
CA SER A 34 -3.07 -25.51 -9.27
C SER A 34 -2.73 -25.08 -7.86
N VAL A 35 -2.49 -26.06 -7.00
CA VAL A 35 -2.16 -25.87 -5.59
C VAL A 35 -0.93 -24.96 -5.40
N ALA A 36 0.08 -25.10 -6.26
CA ALA A 36 1.28 -24.27 -6.21
C ALA A 36 0.99 -22.78 -6.45
N LEU A 37 0.12 -22.48 -7.43
CA LEU A 37 -0.29 -21.11 -7.74
C LEU A 37 -1.17 -20.53 -6.62
N THR A 38 -2.01 -21.34 -5.99
CA THR A 38 -2.82 -20.91 -4.84
C THR A 38 -1.95 -20.52 -3.65
N TYR A 39 -0.91 -21.30 -3.32
CA TYR A 39 0.03 -20.93 -2.25
C TYR A 39 0.85 -19.68 -2.59
N ALA A 40 1.28 -19.55 -3.85
CA ALA A 40 1.96 -18.34 -4.31
C ALA A 40 1.05 -17.10 -4.18
N ALA A 41 -0.22 -17.22 -4.55
CA ALA A 41 -1.21 -16.15 -4.42
C ALA A 41 -1.49 -15.78 -2.95
N LEU A 42 -1.56 -16.77 -2.05
CA LEU A 42 -1.70 -16.54 -0.62
C LEU A 42 -0.49 -15.80 -0.05
N ALA A 43 0.73 -16.24 -0.38
CA ALA A 43 1.96 -15.61 0.08
C ALA A 43 2.08 -14.16 -0.45
N ALA A 44 1.79 -13.94 -1.74
CA ALA A 44 1.78 -12.60 -2.34
C ALA A 44 0.76 -11.69 -1.66
N THR A 45 -0.42 -12.21 -1.33
CA THR A 45 -1.48 -11.46 -0.65
C THR A 45 -1.07 -11.09 0.77
N GLY A 46 -0.48 -12.02 1.51
CA GLY A 46 0.06 -11.77 2.85
C GLY A 46 1.16 -10.70 2.85
N ALA A 47 2.11 -10.79 1.93
CA ALA A 47 3.18 -9.79 1.80
C ALA A 47 2.62 -8.39 1.46
N PHE A 48 1.64 -8.33 0.56
CA PHE A 48 1.01 -7.07 0.18
C PHE A 48 0.20 -6.44 1.33
N ALA A 49 -0.48 -7.26 2.14
CA ALA A 49 -1.20 -6.79 3.32
C ALA A 49 -0.25 -6.12 4.34
N LEU A 50 0.91 -6.75 4.63
CA LEU A 50 1.93 -6.16 5.50
C LEU A 50 2.46 -4.83 4.95
N PHE A 51 2.71 -4.77 3.64
CA PHE A 51 3.15 -3.55 2.98
C PHE A 51 2.09 -2.43 3.06
N GLY A 52 0.81 -2.77 2.83
CA GLY A 52 -0.30 -1.83 2.94
C GLY A 52 -0.45 -1.25 4.35
N ILE A 53 -0.33 -2.08 5.39
CA ILE A 53 -0.34 -1.63 6.79
C ILE A 53 0.82 -0.67 7.07
N GLY A 54 2.04 -1.03 6.68
CA GLY A 54 3.21 -0.18 6.86
C GLY A 54 3.09 1.16 6.15
N PHE A 55 2.57 1.17 4.92
CA PHE A 55 2.29 2.41 4.21
C PHE A 55 1.20 3.23 4.88
N GLY A 56 0.12 2.62 5.38
CA GLY A 56 -0.96 3.32 6.08
C GLY A 56 -0.43 4.06 7.32
N ILE A 57 0.42 3.40 8.12
CA ILE A 57 1.08 4.01 9.28
C ILE A 57 1.98 5.18 8.84
N TRP A 58 2.81 4.98 7.81
CA TRP A 58 3.68 6.03 7.28
C TRP A 58 2.90 7.23 6.74
N ALA A 59 1.82 6.98 5.98
CA ALA A 59 0.97 8.01 5.43
C ALA A 59 0.24 8.80 6.53
N ALA A 60 -0.25 8.11 7.57
CA ALA A 60 -0.85 8.75 8.74
C ALA A 60 0.17 9.67 9.42
N HIS A 61 1.41 9.22 9.65
CA HIS A 61 2.47 10.06 10.22
C HIS A 61 2.81 11.29 9.36
N MET A 62 2.78 11.17 8.04
CA MET A 62 3.04 12.31 7.14
C MET A 62 1.91 13.34 7.16
N VAL A 63 0.67 12.91 7.39
CA VAL A 63 -0.50 13.81 7.47
C VAL A 63 -0.65 14.42 8.86
N THR A 64 -0.30 13.70 9.93
CA THR A 64 -0.46 14.16 11.32
C THR A 64 0.74 14.94 11.85
N ARG A 65 1.91 14.91 11.20
CA ARG A 65 3.02 15.82 11.51
C ARG A 65 2.60 17.25 11.17
N GLN A 66 1.99 17.94 12.13
CA GLN A 66 1.93 19.39 12.16
C GLN A 66 3.36 19.93 12.10
N PRO A 67 3.65 20.96 11.28
CA PRO A 67 4.89 21.70 11.44
C PRO A 67 4.86 22.26 12.86
N MET A 68 5.76 21.77 13.73
CA MET A 68 6.03 22.46 14.98
C MET A 68 6.52 23.86 14.58
N SER A 69 5.63 24.84 14.66
CA SER A 69 5.99 26.24 14.73
C SER A 69 6.71 26.39 16.06
N GLY A 70 8.02 26.13 16.04
CA GLY A 70 8.89 26.48 17.14
C GLY A 70 8.79 27.99 17.36
N PRO A 71 8.61 28.45 18.62
CA PRO A 71 8.48 29.87 18.92
C PRO A 71 9.81 30.57 18.66
N ASN A 72 9.73 31.63 17.84
CA ASN A 72 10.49 32.86 17.96
C ASN A 72 11.97 32.73 18.37
N THR A 73 12.87 32.62 17.39
CA THR A 73 14.21 33.22 17.45
C THR A 73 14.61 33.72 16.08
#